data_AF-S2J6Z3-F1
#
_entry.id   AF-S2J6Z3-F1
#
_cell.length_a   1.000
_cell.length_b   1.000
_cell.length_c   1.000
_cell.angle_alpha   90.00
_cell.angle_beta   90.00
_cell.angle_gamma   90.00
#
_symmetry.space_group_name_H-M   'P 1'
#
loop_
_entity.id
_entity.type
_entity.pdbx_description
1 polymer ?
#
loop_
_entity_poly.entity_id
_entity_poly.type
_entity_poly.pdbx_seq_one_letter_code
_entity_poly.pdbx_strand_id
1 'polypeptide(L)'
;MLKTVAGEVGAMFVESIIVVGTLWILVSQVDVFLSNSALDDCAYDTNIADLSQITFDIVKKQESSVRWKEVIIQYGPFQLLVMGGIWGDFNDKRSGKAFLGCSVPFSMPKNQHDGFVCYLSSSRPASYHQTYRYLRDYSKLDSRLQFAFISQRFKAAGLSAVHPLFFKEHTKTAAASNATLSLIGSHILASYVSGETRKEEIEEYLQMLKRNKAIERLLVKKEENAVFTTMAEFWDMHSTAIKSGDGLAKVIIQKLCLMEKATLVKSPVNMNHVDGENKSRLLDIMKKGLSSAVAKANKSRVRCFKEKFC
;
A
#
# COMPACT_ATOMS: atom_id res chain seq x y z
N MET A 1 -24.48 5.63 -5.26
CA MET A 1 -24.31 7.03 -5.69
C MET A 1 -22.94 7.58 -5.29
N LEU A 2 -22.63 7.82 -4.01
CA LEU A 2 -21.32 8.38 -3.60
C LEU A 2 -20.10 7.56 -4.05
N LYS A 3 -20.18 6.23 -4.02
CA LYS A 3 -19.10 5.34 -4.53
C LYS A 3 -18.87 5.47 -6.05
N THR A 4 -19.90 5.85 -6.81
CA THR A 4 -19.78 6.12 -8.26
C THR A 4 -19.11 7.48 -8.48
N VAL A 5 -19.53 8.49 -7.73
CA VAL A 5 -18.96 9.85 -7.78
C VAL A 5 -17.48 9.86 -7.36
N ALA A 6 -17.06 8.98 -6.44
CA ALA A 6 -15.65 8.80 -6.09
C ALA A 6 -14.77 8.47 -7.30
N GLY A 7 -15.33 7.72 -8.28
CA GLY A 7 -14.70 7.41 -9.56
C GLY A 7 -14.38 8.64 -10.39
N GLU A 8 -15.39 9.50 -10.55
CA GLU A 8 -15.29 10.75 -11.32
C GLU A 8 -14.32 11.74 -10.64
N VAL A 9 -14.42 11.86 -9.32
CA VAL A 9 -13.53 12.72 -8.52
C VAL A 9 -12.08 12.25 -8.65
N GLY A 10 -11.80 10.96 -8.47
CA GLY A 10 -10.45 10.43 -8.63
C GLY A 10 -9.87 10.69 -10.03
N ALA A 11 -10.65 10.43 -11.08
CA ALA A 11 -10.26 10.66 -12.47
C ALA A 11 -9.94 12.14 -12.75
N MET A 12 -10.70 13.07 -12.16
CA MET A 12 -10.52 14.52 -12.35
C MET A 12 -9.18 15.05 -11.84
N PHE A 13 -8.63 14.45 -10.77
CA PHE A 13 -7.37 14.86 -10.15
C PHE A 13 -6.13 14.17 -10.74
N VAL A 14 -6.30 13.08 -11.50
CA VAL A 14 -5.18 12.46 -12.21
C VAL A 14 -4.67 13.40 -13.32
N GLU A 15 -3.36 13.67 -13.30
CA GLU A 15 -2.68 14.67 -14.14
C GLU A 15 -3.12 16.13 -13.92
N SER A 16 -3.76 16.42 -12.77
CA SER A 16 -3.96 17.79 -12.32
C SER A 16 -2.65 18.45 -11.87
N ILE A 17 -2.61 19.78 -11.92
CA ILE A 17 -1.49 20.57 -11.39
C ILE A 17 -1.97 21.37 -10.20
N ILE A 18 -1.29 21.22 -9.07
CA ILE A 18 -1.53 21.99 -7.86
C ILE A 18 -0.39 22.98 -7.69
N VAL A 19 -0.73 24.25 -7.47
CA VAL A 19 0.23 25.33 -7.24
C VAL A 19 -0.04 25.96 -5.88
N VAL A 20 0.99 25.99 -5.03
CA VAL A 20 0.98 26.68 -3.74
C VAL A 20 2.20 27.60 -3.72
N GLY A 21 1.95 28.86 -4.07
CA GLY A 21 3.00 29.85 -4.37
C GLY A 21 4.01 29.36 -5.39
N THR A 22 5.22 29.07 -4.93
CA THR A 22 6.31 28.66 -5.81
C THR A 22 6.37 27.13 -5.96
N LEU A 23 5.76 26.38 -5.05
CA LEU A 23 5.65 24.93 -5.13
C LEU A 23 4.59 24.56 -6.17
N TRP A 24 4.96 23.70 -7.12
CA TRP A 24 4.02 23.06 -8.03
C TRP A 24 4.10 21.54 -7.92
N ILE A 25 2.97 20.87 -8.11
CA ILE A 25 2.83 19.41 -8.07
C ILE A 25 1.99 18.98 -9.27
N LEU A 26 2.58 18.20 -10.17
CA LEU A 26 1.85 17.42 -11.17
C LEU A 26 1.49 16.06 -10.57
N VAL A 27 0.20 15.84 -10.36
CA VAL A 27 -0.34 14.64 -9.72
C VAL A 27 -0.39 13.50 -10.74
N SER A 28 0.28 12.37 -10.49
CA SER A 28 0.20 11.19 -11.36
C SER A 28 -0.65 10.06 -10.79
N GLN A 29 -0.85 10.04 -9.47
CA GLN A 29 -1.62 9.02 -8.77
C GLN A 29 -2.31 9.59 -7.53
N VAL A 30 -3.58 9.23 -7.34
CA VAL A 30 -4.36 9.57 -6.14
C VAL A 30 -5.12 8.35 -5.62
N ASP A 31 -5.30 8.31 -4.30
CA ASP A 31 -6.23 7.40 -3.64
C ASP A 31 -7.39 8.22 -3.06
N VAL A 32 -8.63 7.79 -3.29
CA VAL A 32 -9.85 8.50 -2.86
C VAL A 32 -10.48 7.81 -1.65
N PHE A 33 -10.86 8.61 -0.67
CA PHE A 33 -11.52 8.20 0.57
C PHE A 33 -12.81 8.99 0.76
N LEU A 34 -13.83 8.39 1.37
CA LEU A 34 -15.03 9.13 1.78
C LEU A 34 -14.84 9.62 3.21
N SER A 35 -14.96 10.92 3.45
CA SER A 35 -14.72 11.61 4.73
C SER A 35 -15.75 11.29 5.84
N ASN A 36 -16.09 10.02 6.02
CA ASN A 36 -16.98 9.51 7.06
C ASN A 36 -16.71 8.01 7.23
N SER A 37 -16.23 7.58 8.41
CA SER A 37 -15.94 6.17 8.69
C SER A 37 -17.15 5.22 8.59
N ALA A 38 -18.39 5.73 8.70
CA ALA A 38 -19.60 4.95 8.43
C ALA A 38 -19.83 4.69 6.93
N LEU A 39 -19.22 5.50 6.05
CA LEU A 39 -19.30 5.35 4.58
C LEU A 39 -18.06 4.69 3.98
N ASP A 40 -16.91 4.87 4.62
CA ASP A 40 -15.62 4.30 4.24
C ASP A 40 -14.77 4.10 5.50
N ASP A 41 -14.74 2.87 6.00
CA ASP A 41 -14.02 2.56 7.24
C ASP A 41 -12.50 2.76 7.13
N CYS A 42 -11.97 2.93 5.91
CA CYS A 42 -10.57 3.23 5.64
C CYS A 42 -10.22 4.72 5.75
N ALA A 43 -11.21 5.61 5.75
CA ALA A 43 -11.00 7.04 5.77
C ALA A 43 -10.63 7.58 7.15
N TYR A 44 -10.06 8.79 7.18
CA TYR A 44 -9.99 9.59 8.40
C TYR A 44 -11.33 10.26 8.65
N ASP A 45 -11.81 10.25 9.89
CA ASP A 45 -12.93 11.09 10.28
C ASP A 45 -12.47 12.56 10.24
N THR A 46 -12.89 13.27 9.20
CA THR A 46 -12.72 14.71 9.10
C THR A 46 -14.06 15.37 9.42
N ASN A 47 -14.03 16.43 10.23
CA ASN A 47 -15.18 17.32 10.34
C ASN A 47 -15.43 17.88 8.93
N ILE A 48 -16.60 17.59 8.36
CA ILE A 48 -16.99 18.03 7.03
C ILE A 48 -17.05 19.57 7.07
N ALA A 49 -15.96 20.22 6.70
CA ALA A 49 -15.97 21.63 6.36
C ALA A 49 -16.69 21.81 5.02
N ASP A 50 -17.24 23.01 4.81
CA ASP A 50 -18.08 23.41 3.69
C ASP A 50 -17.84 22.62 2.40
N LEU A 51 -18.86 21.87 1.97
CA LEU A 51 -18.81 20.94 0.83
C LEU A 51 -18.48 21.62 -0.50
N SER A 52 -18.53 22.95 -0.56
CA SER A 52 -18.35 23.76 -1.75
C SER A 52 -16.89 24.11 -2.09
N GLN A 53 -15.94 23.88 -1.18
CA GLN A 53 -14.54 24.30 -1.37
C GLN A 53 -13.59 23.11 -1.51
N ILE A 54 -12.68 23.20 -2.48
CA ILE A 54 -11.49 22.34 -2.53
C ILE A 54 -10.50 22.90 -1.51
N THR A 55 -9.93 22.04 -0.67
CA THR A 55 -8.79 22.42 0.20
C THR A 55 -7.57 21.56 -0.11
N PHE A 56 -6.40 22.09 0.18
CA PHE A 56 -5.12 21.42 0.01
C PHE A 56 -4.29 21.58 1.28
N ASP A 57 -3.71 20.48 1.76
CA ASP A 57 -2.82 20.50 2.91
C ASP A 57 -1.66 19.50 2.76
N ILE A 58 -0.53 19.81 3.41
CA ILE A 58 0.58 18.88 3.61
C ILE A 58 0.64 18.50 5.09
N VAL A 59 -0.05 17.42 5.42
CA VAL A 59 -0.19 16.95 6.80
C VAL A 59 1.07 16.19 7.21
N LYS A 60 1.68 16.59 8.33
CA LYS A 60 2.76 15.84 8.96
C LYS A 60 2.17 14.73 9.81
N LYS A 61 2.60 13.51 9.59
CA LYS A 61 2.19 12.34 10.37
C LYS A 61 3.40 11.75 11.10
N GLN A 62 3.15 11.18 12.27
CA GLN A 62 4.14 10.47 13.05
C GLN A 62 3.53 9.22 13.65
N GLU A 63 4.31 8.15 13.65
CA GLU A 63 4.02 6.96 14.45
C GLU A 63 5.32 6.36 14.94
N SER A 64 5.38 6.10 16.25
CA SER A 64 6.61 5.68 16.91
C SER A 64 7.77 6.62 16.53
N SER A 65 8.85 6.09 15.94
CA SER A 65 10.00 6.85 15.47
C SER A 65 9.93 7.28 14.00
N VAL A 66 8.89 6.87 13.25
CA VAL A 66 8.75 7.15 11.83
C VAL A 66 7.89 8.39 11.61
N ARG A 67 8.41 9.34 10.81
CA ARG A 67 7.71 10.56 10.42
C ARG A 67 7.57 10.60 8.90
N TRP A 68 6.41 11.05 8.43
CA TRP A 68 6.15 11.26 7.01
C TRP A 68 5.23 12.46 6.80
N LYS A 69 5.05 12.84 5.53
CA LYS A 69 4.20 13.97 5.15
C LYS A 69 3.28 13.53 4.02
N GLU A 70 2.00 13.79 4.15
CA GLU A 70 0.98 13.42 3.17
C GLU A 70 0.45 14.67 2.50
N VAL A 71 0.26 14.63 1.18
CA VAL A 71 -0.47 15.67 0.46
C VAL A 71 -1.93 15.23 0.38
N ILE A 72 -2.80 16.02 0.99
CA ILE A 72 -4.23 15.74 1.07
C ILE A 72 -4.99 16.84 0.35
N ILE A 73 -5.95 16.45 -0.47
CA ILE A 73 -6.91 17.33 -1.11
C ILE A 73 -8.29 16.98 -0.56
N GLN A 74 -9.01 17.94 -0.01
CA GLN A 74 -10.41 17.76 0.34
C GLN A 74 -11.27 18.31 -0.79
N TYR A 75 -12.28 17.57 -1.22
CA TYR A 75 -13.30 18.06 -2.15
C TYR A 75 -14.67 17.52 -1.74
N GLY A 76 -15.48 18.36 -1.09
CA GLY A 76 -16.77 17.93 -0.55
C GLY A 76 -16.60 16.76 0.45
N PRO A 77 -17.31 15.64 0.28
CA PRO A 77 -17.18 14.47 1.14
C PRO A 77 -16.01 13.56 0.76
N PHE A 78 -15.16 13.96 -0.20
CA PHE A 78 -14.04 13.15 -0.68
C PHE A 78 -12.72 13.71 -0.16
N GLN A 79 -11.89 12.81 0.37
CA GLN A 79 -10.50 13.08 0.70
C GLN A 79 -9.62 12.33 -0.30
N LEU A 80 -8.74 13.06 -0.98
CA LEU A 80 -7.79 12.49 -1.92
C LEU A 80 -6.39 12.55 -1.32
N LEU A 81 -5.72 11.40 -1.28
CA LEU A 81 -4.32 11.29 -0.91
C LEU A 81 -3.48 11.22 -2.19
N VAL A 82 -2.56 12.16 -2.38
CA VAL A 82 -1.65 12.12 -3.53
C VAL A 82 -0.54 11.09 -3.25
N MET A 83 -0.49 10.07 -4.10
CA MET A 83 0.38 8.90 -3.95
C MET A 83 1.58 8.90 -4.91
N GLY A 84 1.61 9.83 -5.87
CA GLY A 84 2.69 9.93 -6.83
C GLY A 84 2.56 11.15 -7.71
N GLY A 85 3.69 11.58 -8.25
CA GLY A 85 3.74 12.74 -9.13
C GLY A 85 5.13 13.27 -9.36
N ILE A 86 5.18 14.47 -9.93
CA ILE A 86 6.38 15.28 -10.09
C ILE A 86 6.13 16.59 -9.37
N TRP A 87 7.09 17.07 -8.60
CA TRP A 87 7.00 18.36 -7.95
C TRP A 87 8.22 19.23 -8.26
N GLY A 88 8.05 20.53 -8.10
CA GLY A 88 9.14 21.47 -8.28
C GLY A 88 8.88 22.80 -7.61
N ASP A 89 9.86 23.68 -7.72
CA ASP A 89 9.78 25.07 -7.27
C ASP A 89 9.98 25.96 -8.50
N PHE A 90 9.05 26.87 -8.78
CA PHE A 90 9.15 27.82 -9.89
C PHE A 90 10.40 28.70 -9.82
N ASN A 91 10.98 28.88 -8.64
CA ASN A 91 12.23 29.63 -8.46
C ASN A 91 13.48 28.79 -8.78
N ASP A 92 13.36 27.47 -8.88
CA ASP A 92 14.45 26.56 -9.22
C ASP A 92 14.36 26.13 -10.69
N LYS A 93 15.31 26.61 -11.50
CA LYS A 93 15.41 26.30 -12.94
C LYS A 93 15.72 24.83 -13.25
N ARG A 94 16.11 24.02 -12.25
CA ARG A 94 16.30 22.57 -12.36
C ARG A 94 15.21 21.79 -11.62
N SER A 95 14.05 22.41 -11.40
CA SER A 95 12.95 21.79 -10.67
C SER A 95 12.24 20.70 -11.49
N GLY A 96 11.70 19.70 -10.79
CA GLY A 96 11.11 18.50 -11.41
C GLY A 96 11.65 17.23 -10.76
N LYS A 97 11.14 16.90 -9.57
CA LYS A 97 11.52 15.71 -8.82
C LYS A 97 10.33 14.76 -8.74
N ALA A 98 10.48 13.57 -9.29
CA ALA A 98 9.49 12.52 -9.14
C ALA A 98 9.43 11.99 -7.70
N PHE A 99 8.24 11.57 -7.26
CA PHE A 99 8.00 10.87 -5.99
C PHE A 99 6.91 9.79 -6.15
N LEU A 100 6.96 8.77 -5.31
CA LEU A 100 6.00 7.66 -5.24
C LEU A 100 5.80 7.22 -3.79
N GLY A 101 4.56 6.90 -3.42
CA GLY A 101 4.12 6.59 -2.06
C GLY A 101 3.45 7.78 -1.38
N CYS A 102 2.83 7.52 -0.22
CA CYS A 102 2.10 8.53 0.55
C CYS A 102 2.99 9.63 1.17
N SER A 103 4.30 9.38 1.31
CA SER A 103 5.24 10.31 1.92
C SER A 103 5.89 11.21 0.88
N VAL A 104 5.59 12.52 0.94
CA VAL A 104 6.18 13.50 0.03
C VAL A 104 7.53 14.04 0.53
N PRO A 105 8.51 14.25 -0.36
CA PRO A 105 9.86 14.68 0.02
C PRO A 105 10.01 16.21 0.16
N PHE A 106 8.93 16.97 0.15
CA PHE A 106 8.92 18.43 0.23
C PHE A 106 8.11 18.92 1.44
N SER A 107 8.09 20.23 1.68
CA SER A 107 7.32 20.88 2.75
C SER A 107 6.51 22.02 2.13
N MET A 108 5.47 22.48 2.83
CA MET A 108 4.82 23.74 2.47
C MET A 108 5.84 24.88 2.47
N PRO A 109 5.78 25.79 1.47
CA PRO A 109 6.53 27.03 1.51
C PRO A 109 6.26 27.79 2.81
N LYS A 110 7.30 28.38 3.40
CA LYS A 110 7.13 29.21 4.60
C LYS A 110 6.29 30.44 4.23
N ASN A 111 5.36 30.83 5.11
CA ASN A 111 4.52 32.04 4.99
C ASN A 111 3.42 32.01 3.91
N GLN A 112 3.04 30.83 3.40
CA GLN A 112 1.88 30.68 2.53
C GLN A 112 0.84 29.77 3.19
N HIS A 113 -0.01 30.40 3.99
CA HIS A 113 -1.18 29.75 4.56
C HIS A 113 -2.44 30.01 3.73
N ASP A 114 -2.41 31.01 2.84
CA ASP A 114 -3.61 31.48 2.15
C ASP A 114 -3.43 31.37 0.62
N GLY A 115 -4.03 30.33 0.05
CA GLY A 115 -4.23 30.20 -1.38
C GLY A 115 -3.42 29.07 -2.03
N PHE A 116 -4.15 28.14 -2.65
CA PHE A 116 -3.62 27.25 -3.67
C PHE A 116 -4.48 27.41 -4.93
N VAL A 117 -3.89 27.10 -6.09
CA VAL A 117 -4.62 26.99 -7.35
C VAL A 117 -4.52 25.54 -7.81
N CYS A 118 -5.64 24.91 -8.10
CA CYS A 118 -5.69 23.58 -8.69
C CYS A 118 -6.21 23.66 -10.12
N TYR A 119 -5.35 23.33 -11.08
CA TYR A 119 -5.68 23.22 -12.48
C TYR A 119 -6.14 21.79 -12.76
N LEU A 120 -7.46 21.64 -12.92
CA LEU A 120 -8.10 20.35 -13.19
C LEU A 120 -8.23 20.14 -14.70
N SER A 121 -8.01 18.90 -15.16
CA SER A 121 -8.24 18.51 -16.55
C SER A 121 -9.71 18.13 -16.76
N SER A 122 -10.64 19.05 -16.44
CA SER A 122 -12.08 18.77 -16.36
C SER A 122 -12.75 18.51 -17.71
N SER A 123 -12.19 19.02 -18.82
CA SER A 123 -12.76 18.84 -20.16
C SER A 123 -12.37 17.53 -20.83
N ARG A 124 -11.22 16.95 -20.44
CA ARG A 124 -10.73 15.64 -20.91
C ARG A 124 -9.95 14.99 -19.76
N PRO A 125 -10.60 14.14 -18.94
CA PRO A 125 -9.89 13.38 -17.92
C PRO A 125 -8.75 12.59 -18.54
N ALA A 126 -7.58 12.59 -17.90
CA ALA A 126 -6.46 11.81 -18.38
C ALA A 126 -6.82 10.31 -18.34
N SER A 127 -6.32 9.53 -19.30
CA SER A 127 -6.51 8.08 -19.25
C SER A 127 -5.86 7.51 -17.99
N TYR A 128 -6.62 6.73 -17.21
CA TYR A 128 -6.18 6.21 -15.93
C TYR A 128 -6.37 4.69 -15.83
N HIS A 129 -5.65 4.10 -14.88
CA HIS A 129 -5.82 2.73 -14.44
C HIS A 129 -6.35 2.76 -13.02
N GLN A 130 -7.52 2.14 -12.81
CA GLN A 130 -8.17 2.05 -11.52
C GLN A 130 -7.74 0.75 -10.80
N THR A 131 -7.44 0.84 -9.51
CA THR A 131 -7.03 -0.32 -8.69
C THR A 131 -7.34 -0.09 -7.20
N TYR A 132 -6.94 -1.03 -6.35
CA TYR A 132 -7.08 -0.91 -4.90
C TYR A 132 -6.26 0.23 -4.33
N ARG A 133 -6.74 0.81 -3.23
CA ARG A 133 -6.03 1.85 -2.49
C ARG A 133 -4.79 1.32 -1.81
N TYR A 134 -3.78 2.17 -1.72
CA TYR A 134 -2.65 1.97 -0.84
C TYR A 134 -3.11 2.16 0.60
N LEU A 135 -3.39 1.05 1.27
CA LEU A 135 -3.83 1.08 2.66
C LEU A 135 -2.75 0.59 3.60
N ARG A 136 -2.81 1.13 4.80
CA ARG A 136 -2.02 0.65 5.92
C ARG A 136 -2.64 -0.58 6.58
N ASP A 137 -3.97 -0.61 6.62
CA ASP A 137 -4.76 -1.66 7.23
C ASP A 137 -5.76 -2.19 6.22
N TYR A 138 -5.49 -3.39 5.70
CA TYR A 138 -6.37 -4.09 4.76
C TYR A 138 -7.39 -5.01 5.45
N SER A 139 -7.47 -4.98 6.79
CA SER A 139 -8.50 -5.74 7.51
C SER A 139 -9.89 -5.09 7.45
N LYS A 140 -9.91 -3.81 7.07
CA LYS A 140 -11.07 -2.95 6.89
C LYS A 140 -11.94 -3.41 5.71
N LEU A 141 -13.25 -3.30 5.83
CA LEU A 141 -14.21 -3.77 4.82
C LEU A 141 -14.07 -3.01 3.50
N ASP A 142 -13.94 -1.69 3.56
CA ASP A 142 -13.84 -0.87 2.35
C ASP A 142 -12.43 -0.91 1.72
N SER A 143 -11.52 -1.73 2.27
CA SER A 143 -10.20 -1.98 1.64
C SER A 143 -10.30 -2.61 0.25
N ARG A 144 -11.45 -3.21 -0.06
CA ARG A 144 -11.79 -3.83 -1.34
C ARG A 144 -12.20 -2.83 -2.42
N LEU A 145 -12.48 -1.58 -2.04
CA LEU A 145 -12.86 -0.57 -3.01
C LEU A 145 -11.66 -0.18 -3.87
N GLN A 146 -11.86 -0.22 -5.19
CA GLN A 146 -10.85 0.16 -6.16
C GLN A 146 -10.86 1.68 -6.37
N PHE A 147 -10.44 2.43 -5.37
CA PHE A 147 -10.43 3.90 -5.38
C PHE A 147 -9.02 4.50 -5.49
N ALA A 148 -8.06 3.74 -6.03
CA ALA A 148 -6.81 4.30 -6.52
C ALA A 148 -6.88 4.56 -8.02
N PHE A 149 -6.40 5.73 -8.44
CA PHE A 149 -6.40 6.19 -9.82
C PHE A 149 -4.98 6.55 -10.22
N ILE A 150 -4.44 5.86 -11.22
CA ILE A 150 -3.06 6.01 -11.68
C ILE A 150 -3.08 6.45 -13.14
N SER A 151 -2.40 7.55 -13.49
CA SER A 151 -2.24 7.93 -14.90
C SER A 151 -1.63 6.77 -15.71
N GLN A 152 -2.26 6.41 -16.83
CA GLN A 152 -1.74 5.37 -17.72
C GLN A 152 -0.40 5.78 -18.34
N ARG A 153 -0.23 7.06 -18.68
CA ARG A 153 1.00 7.59 -19.26
C ARG A 153 2.16 7.45 -18.28
N PHE A 154 1.98 7.89 -17.03
CA PHE A 154 3.01 7.75 -16.00
C PHE A 154 3.26 6.29 -15.60
N LYS A 155 2.21 5.47 -15.52
CA LYS A 155 2.33 4.03 -15.29
C LYS A 155 3.17 3.36 -16.39
N ALA A 156 2.89 3.63 -17.66
CA ALA A 156 3.63 3.12 -18.81
C ALA A 156 5.09 3.59 -18.83
N ALA A 157 5.35 4.81 -18.36
CA ALA A 157 6.70 5.34 -18.17
C ALA A 157 7.44 4.75 -16.95
N GLY A 158 6.80 3.89 -16.15
CA GLY A 158 7.39 3.26 -14.97
C GLY A 158 7.25 4.08 -13.67
N LEU A 159 6.55 5.23 -13.71
CA LEU A 159 6.25 6.06 -12.54
C LEU A 159 4.88 5.69 -11.97
N SER A 160 4.80 4.54 -11.31
CA SER A 160 3.63 4.10 -10.54
C SER A 160 4.06 3.45 -9.23
N ALA A 161 3.31 3.73 -8.17
CA ALA A 161 3.63 3.19 -6.85
C ALA A 161 3.52 1.66 -6.85
N VAL A 162 4.49 1.00 -6.22
CA VAL A 162 4.45 -0.43 -5.91
C VAL A 162 3.31 -0.67 -4.94
N HIS A 163 2.33 -1.47 -5.35
CA HIS A 163 1.17 -1.76 -4.51
C HIS A 163 1.45 -2.92 -3.53
N PRO A 164 1.13 -2.81 -2.24
CA PRO A 164 1.35 -3.88 -1.26
C PRO A 164 0.61 -5.19 -1.56
N LEU A 165 -0.56 -5.12 -2.23
CA LEU A 165 -1.30 -6.32 -2.64
C LEU A 165 -0.69 -7.02 -3.87
N PHE A 166 0.10 -6.30 -4.67
CA PHE A 166 0.65 -6.79 -5.95
C PHE A 166 2.17 -6.73 -5.96
N PHE A 167 2.81 -6.97 -4.80
CA PHE A 167 4.24 -6.77 -4.65
C PHE A 167 5.06 -7.65 -5.62
N LYS A 168 4.59 -8.88 -5.90
CA LYS A 168 5.21 -9.83 -6.84
C LYS A 168 5.36 -9.28 -8.26
N GLU A 169 4.36 -8.55 -8.75
CA GLU A 169 4.36 -7.98 -10.11
C GLU A 169 5.41 -6.88 -10.28
N HIS A 170 5.96 -6.38 -9.17
CA HIS A 170 6.80 -5.19 -9.15
C HIS A 170 8.27 -5.49 -8.83
N THR A 171 8.58 -6.70 -8.35
CA THR A 171 9.94 -7.12 -8.02
C THR A 171 10.37 -8.28 -8.92
N LYS A 172 11.19 -8.01 -9.94
CA LYS A 172 11.77 -9.06 -10.80
C LYS A 172 12.79 -9.97 -10.08
N THR A 173 13.19 -9.65 -8.85
CA THR A 173 14.28 -10.34 -8.14
C THR A 173 13.85 -10.77 -6.73
N ALA A 174 13.20 -11.93 -6.64
CA ALA A 174 12.86 -12.61 -5.38
C ALA A 174 14.07 -13.29 -4.69
N ALA A 175 15.31 -12.87 -4.97
CA ALA A 175 16.52 -13.55 -4.51
C ALA A 175 17.02 -13.11 -3.11
N ALA A 176 16.43 -12.08 -2.51
CA ALA A 176 16.75 -11.67 -1.13
C ALA A 176 15.79 -12.32 -0.13
N SER A 177 16.31 -12.85 0.98
CA SER A 177 15.50 -13.54 2.01
C SER A 177 14.33 -12.71 2.57
N ASN A 178 14.50 -11.39 2.68
CA ASN A 178 13.42 -10.49 3.12
C ASN A 178 12.37 -10.22 2.03
N ALA A 179 12.71 -10.41 0.76
CA ALA A 179 11.78 -10.27 -0.34
C ALA A 179 10.75 -11.42 -0.33
N THR A 180 11.16 -12.66 -0.02
CA THR A 180 10.23 -13.80 0.08
C THR A 180 9.14 -13.57 1.13
N LEU A 181 9.51 -13.11 2.34
CA LEU A 181 8.52 -12.81 3.38
C LEU A 181 7.59 -11.67 2.95
N SER A 182 8.12 -10.63 2.31
CA SER A 182 7.30 -9.54 1.78
C SER A 182 6.33 -10.00 0.69
N LEU A 183 6.77 -10.94 -0.18
CA LEU A 183 5.93 -11.54 -1.21
C LEU A 183 4.79 -12.36 -0.61
N ILE A 184 5.09 -13.25 0.34
CA ILE A 184 4.07 -14.03 1.04
C ILE A 184 3.10 -13.10 1.80
N GLY A 185 3.63 -12.08 2.49
CA GLY A 185 2.81 -11.08 3.16
C GLY A 185 1.87 -10.34 2.21
N SER A 186 2.36 -9.94 1.04
CA SER A 186 1.56 -9.33 -0.03
C SER A 186 0.42 -10.24 -0.50
N HIS A 187 0.71 -11.53 -0.69
CA HIS A 187 -0.29 -12.52 -1.08
C HIS A 187 -1.36 -12.74 -0.01
N ILE A 188 -0.95 -12.87 1.26
CA ILE A 188 -1.90 -12.97 2.38
C ILE A 188 -2.85 -11.77 2.34
N LEU A 189 -2.32 -10.53 2.27
CA LEU A 189 -3.17 -9.33 2.18
C LEU A 189 -4.11 -9.39 0.96
N ALA A 190 -3.60 -9.79 -0.20
CA ALA A 190 -4.41 -9.90 -1.42
C ALA A 190 -5.56 -10.91 -1.27
N SER A 191 -5.32 -12.07 -0.67
CA SER A 191 -6.35 -13.09 -0.40
C SER A 191 -7.43 -12.59 0.56
N TYR A 192 -7.07 -11.78 1.55
CA TYR A 192 -8.06 -11.16 2.45
C TYR A 192 -8.91 -10.10 1.73
N VAL A 193 -8.31 -9.31 0.83
CA VAL A 193 -9.02 -8.28 0.07
C VAL A 193 -9.91 -8.91 -1.01
N SER A 194 -9.43 -9.93 -1.74
CA SER A 194 -10.26 -10.67 -2.70
C SER A 194 -11.36 -11.48 -2.01
N GLY A 195 -11.12 -11.89 -0.76
CA GLY A 195 -12.01 -12.76 0.00
C GLY A 195 -11.78 -14.25 -0.29
N GLU A 196 -10.77 -14.60 -1.07
CA GLU A 196 -10.53 -15.98 -1.51
C GLU A 196 -9.08 -16.40 -1.26
N THR A 197 -8.91 -17.64 -0.83
CA THR A 197 -7.61 -18.32 -0.81
C THR A 197 -7.78 -19.79 -1.17
N ARG A 198 -6.76 -20.35 -1.82
CA ARG A 198 -6.73 -21.74 -2.26
C ARG A 198 -5.67 -22.53 -1.50
N LYS A 199 -5.91 -23.82 -1.30
CA LYS A 199 -4.98 -24.72 -0.61
C LYS A 199 -3.61 -24.77 -1.30
N GLU A 200 -3.61 -24.81 -2.62
CA GLU A 200 -2.41 -24.90 -3.45
C GLU A 200 -1.49 -23.68 -3.26
N GLU A 201 -2.08 -22.50 -3.00
CA GLU A 201 -1.33 -21.26 -2.73
C GLU A 201 -0.60 -21.35 -1.38
N ILE A 202 -1.26 -21.89 -0.36
CA ILE A 202 -0.66 -22.09 0.97
C ILE A 202 0.49 -23.11 0.88
N GLU A 203 0.30 -24.19 0.12
CA GLU A 203 1.35 -25.18 -0.15
C GLU A 203 2.56 -24.54 -0.86
N GLU A 204 2.34 -23.67 -1.87
CA GLU A 204 3.40 -22.90 -2.52
C GLU A 204 4.16 -22.02 -1.51
N TYR A 205 3.45 -21.32 -0.62
CA TYR A 205 4.06 -20.46 0.40
C TYR A 205 4.88 -21.26 1.41
N LEU A 206 4.41 -22.45 1.81
CA LEU A 206 5.18 -23.35 2.65
C LEU A 206 6.51 -23.75 1.98
N GLN A 207 6.49 -24.07 0.68
CA GLN A 207 7.71 -24.37 -0.08
C GLN A 207 8.65 -23.16 -0.20
N MET A 208 8.09 -21.96 -0.34
CA MET A 208 8.88 -20.72 -0.33
C MET A 208 9.54 -20.46 1.03
N LEU A 209 8.85 -20.74 2.13
CA LEU A 209 9.39 -20.60 3.50
C LEU A 209 10.52 -21.60 3.76
N LYS A 210 10.37 -22.87 3.33
CA LYS A 210 11.41 -23.90 3.41
C LYS A 210 12.74 -23.46 2.78
N ARG A 211 12.66 -22.77 1.65
CA ARG A 211 13.84 -22.31 0.90
C ARG A 211 14.37 -20.95 1.39
N ASN A 212 13.75 -20.37 2.42
CA ASN A 212 14.12 -19.05 2.89
C ASN A 212 15.28 -19.10 3.88
N LYS A 213 16.45 -18.59 3.48
CA LYS A 213 17.66 -18.53 4.33
C LYS A 213 17.50 -17.78 5.66
N ALA A 214 16.57 -16.82 5.75
CA ALA A 214 16.35 -16.12 7.03
C ALA A 214 15.53 -16.97 7.99
N ILE A 215 14.56 -17.74 7.48
CA ILE A 215 13.84 -18.75 8.25
C ILE A 215 14.79 -19.87 8.66
N GLU A 216 15.57 -20.41 7.72
CA GLU A 216 16.58 -21.46 7.98
C GLU A 216 17.51 -21.11 9.15
N ARG A 217 17.96 -19.86 9.26
CA ARG A 217 18.79 -19.38 10.39
C ARG A 217 18.06 -19.32 11.73
N LEU A 218 16.75 -19.15 11.72
CA LEU A 218 15.90 -19.16 12.92
C LEU A 218 15.58 -20.60 13.36
N LEU A 219 15.64 -21.57 12.44
CA LEU A 219 15.42 -22.97 12.77
C LEU A 219 16.65 -23.52 13.52
N VAL A 220 16.43 -24.28 14.58
CA VAL A 220 17.51 -24.95 15.30
C VAL A 220 18.11 -26.01 14.38
N LYS A 221 19.45 -26.02 14.19
CA LYS A 221 20.20 -26.97 13.33
C LYS A 221 19.91 -28.47 13.54
N LYS A 222 19.16 -28.85 14.58
CA LYS A 222 18.86 -30.26 14.91
C LYS A 222 17.83 -30.92 13.98
N GLU A 223 17.22 -30.21 13.04
CA GLU A 223 16.10 -30.71 12.24
C GLU A 223 16.31 -30.53 10.72
N GLU A 224 17.56 -30.58 10.24
CA GLU A 224 17.90 -30.43 8.80
C GLU A 224 17.20 -31.47 7.88
N ASN A 225 16.58 -32.52 8.45
CA ASN A 225 15.84 -33.57 7.72
C ASN A 225 14.35 -33.69 8.11
N ALA A 226 13.79 -32.76 8.88
CA ALA A 226 12.38 -32.82 9.23
C ALA A 226 11.51 -32.54 8.00
N VAL A 227 10.79 -33.57 7.52
CA VAL A 227 9.81 -33.43 6.44
C VAL A 227 8.50 -32.97 7.05
N PHE A 228 8.18 -31.69 6.92
CA PHE A 228 6.84 -31.18 7.18
C PHE A 228 6.10 -30.95 5.87
N THR A 229 4.84 -31.34 5.84
CA THR A 229 3.91 -31.25 4.71
C THR A 229 2.86 -30.17 4.92
N THR A 230 2.65 -29.73 6.16
CA THR A 230 1.65 -28.71 6.53
C THR A 230 2.26 -27.51 7.27
N MET A 231 1.56 -26.38 7.26
CA MET A 231 1.89 -25.20 8.06
C MET A 231 1.73 -25.47 9.57
N ALA A 232 0.80 -26.35 9.96
CA ALA A 232 0.64 -26.77 11.35
C ALA A 232 1.89 -27.51 11.87
N GLU A 233 2.38 -28.51 11.13
CA GLU A 233 3.62 -29.23 11.46
C GLU A 233 4.82 -28.28 11.53
N PHE A 234 4.93 -27.37 10.56
CA PHE A 234 5.98 -26.35 10.55
C PHE A 234 5.93 -25.45 11.78
N TRP A 235 4.73 -25.03 12.20
CA TRP A 235 4.57 -24.22 13.40
C TRP A 235 4.96 -25.00 14.65
N ASP A 236 4.48 -26.23 14.84
CA ASP A 236 4.74 -26.98 16.07
C ASP A 236 6.23 -27.23 16.30
N MET A 237 6.96 -27.61 15.24
CA MET A 237 8.41 -27.84 15.32
C MET A 237 9.20 -26.56 15.61
N HIS A 238 8.74 -25.41 15.14
CA HIS A 238 9.54 -24.19 15.17
C HIS A 238 8.95 -23.09 16.05
N SER A 239 7.82 -23.34 16.72
CA SER A 239 7.09 -22.30 17.45
C SER A 239 7.94 -21.68 18.53
N THR A 240 8.82 -22.42 19.22
CA THR A 240 9.69 -21.87 20.27
C THR A 240 10.70 -20.85 19.72
N ALA A 241 11.35 -21.17 18.58
CA ALA A 241 12.30 -20.28 17.93
C ALA A 241 11.62 -19.10 17.22
N ILE A 242 10.41 -19.32 16.69
CA ILE A 242 9.62 -18.27 16.06
C ILE A 242 8.97 -17.35 17.11
N LYS A 243 8.54 -17.88 18.26
CA LYS A 243 7.88 -17.12 19.35
C LYS A 243 8.83 -16.10 19.97
N SER A 244 10.12 -16.41 20.08
CA SER A 244 11.15 -15.51 20.60
C SER A 244 11.55 -14.39 19.63
N GLY A 245 11.22 -14.50 18.33
CA GLY A 245 11.45 -13.45 17.34
C GLY A 245 10.24 -12.51 17.18
N ASP A 246 10.42 -11.21 17.36
CA ASP A 246 9.36 -10.20 17.15
C ASP A 246 9.22 -9.74 15.67
N GLY A 247 9.33 -10.69 14.73
CA GLY A 247 9.52 -10.40 13.30
C GLY A 247 8.31 -10.65 12.39
N LEU A 248 8.39 -10.13 11.16
CA LEU A 248 7.45 -10.37 10.06
C LEU A 248 7.21 -11.87 9.80
N ALA A 249 8.25 -12.70 9.93
CA ALA A 249 8.18 -14.15 9.78
C ALA A 249 7.12 -14.78 10.70
N LYS A 250 7.14 -14.44 12.00
CA LYS A 250 6.18 -14.94 12.99
C LYS A 250 4.75 -14.65 12.59
N VAL A 251 4.47 -13.41 12.16
CA VAL A 251 3.13 -12.99 11.74
C VAL A 251 2.68 -13.75 10.49
N ILE A 252 3.55 -13.87 9.48
CA ILE A 252 3.25 -14.61 8.25
C ILE A 252 2.94 -16.07 8.55
N ILE A 253 3.77 -16.74 9.35
CA ILE A 253 3.62 -18.17 9.63
C ILE A 253 2.30 -18.41 10.38
N GLN A 254 2.02 -17.61 11.41
CA GLN A 254 0.75 -17.69 12.14
C GLN A 254 -0.46 -17.52 11.21
N LYS A 255 -0.38 -16.59 10.24
CA LYS A 255 -1.45 -16.36 9.25
C LYS A 255 -1.66 -17.55 8.34
N LEU A 256 -0.57 -18.12 7.83
CA LEU A 256 -0.63 -19.29 6.97
C LEU A 256 -1.20 -20.51 7.69
N CYS A 257 -0.87 -20.73 8.97
CA CYS A 257 -1.49 -21.80 9.77
C CYS A 257 -3.01 -21.62 9.90
N LEU A 258 -3.48 -20.38 10.08
CA LEU A 258 -4.92 -20.09 10.17
C LEU A 258 -5.62 -20.26 8.82
N MET A 259 -4.98 -19.83 7.73
CA MET A 259 -5.50 -20.02 6.37
C MET A 259 -5.54 -21.52 6.01
N GLU A 260 -4.51 -22.29 6.33
CA GLU A 260 -4.47 -23.75 6.11
C GLU A 260 -5.62 -24.45 6.82
N LYS A 261 -5.80 -24.19 8.13
CA LYS A 261 -6.91 -24.74 8.91
C LYS A 261 -8.27 -24.44 8.28
N ALA A 262 -8.46 -23.21 7.78
CA ALA A 262 -9.70 -22.84 7.12
C ALA A 262 -9.89 -23.60 5.79
N THR A 263 -8.83 -23.82 5.00
CA THR A 263 -8.91 -24.56 3.73
C THR A 263 -9.22 -26.03 3.89
N LEU A 264 -8.91 -26.63 5.04
CA LEU A 264 -9.28 -28.02 5.34
C LEU A 264 -10.79 -28.22 5.48
N VAL A 265 -11.55 -27.16 5.78
CA VAL A 265 -13.02 -27.20 5.89
C VAL A 265 -13.70 -26.98 4.54
N LYS A 266 -13.18 -26.05 3.72
CA LYS A 266 -13.72 -25.72 2.40
C LYS A 266 -12.64 -25.04 1.55
N SER A 267 -12.49 -25.40 0.27
CA SER A 267 -11.59 -24.73 -0.68
C SER A 267 -12.35 -24.39 -1.97
N PRO A 268 -12.36 -23.11 -2.44
CA PRO A 268 -11.73 -21.94 -1.83
C PRO A 268 -12.41 -21.52 -0.52
N VAL A 269 -11.62 -20.95 0.40
CA VAL A 269 -12.14 -20.39 1.66
C VAL A 269 -12.61 -18.97 1.42
N ASN A 270 -13.81 -18.66 1.91
CA ASN A 270 -14.22 -17.27 2.05
C ASN A 270 -13.56 -16.66 3.30
N MET A 271 -12.57 -15.79 3.08
CA MET A 271 -11.77 -15.17 4.14
C MET A 271 -12.60 -14.26 5.07
N ASN A 272 -13.83 -13.90 4.69
CA ASN A 272 -14.74 -13.14 5.56
C ASN A 272 -15.20 -13.92 6.80
N HIS A 273 -15.15 -15.26 6.74
CA HIS A 273 -15.57 -16.13 7.85
C HIS A 273 -14.41 -16.58 8.75
N VAL A 274 -13.17 -16.25 8.39
CA VAL A 274 -11.98 -16.66 9.16
C VAL A 274 -11.69 -15.61 10.24
N ASP A 275 -12.54 -15.61 11.28
CA ASP A 275 -12.46 -15.01 12.64
C ASP A 275 -11.95 -13.56 12.86
N GLY A 276 -12.49 -12.87 13.87
CA GLY A 276 -12.10 -11.50 14.25
C GLY A 276 -10.64 -11.36 14.70
N GLU A 277 -10.05 -12.41 15.27
CA GLU A 277 -8.64 -12.44 15.67
C GLU A 277 -7.68 -12.38 14.47
N ASN A 278 -8.18 -12.68 13.27
CA ASN A 278 -7.39 -12.62 12.04
C ASN A 278 -7.29 -11.20 11.47
N LYS A 279 -8.23 -10.32 11.76
CA LYS A 279 -8.21 -8.95 11.22
C LYS A 279 -7.11 -8.10 11.85
N SER A 280 -6.95 -8.18 13.18
CA SER A 280 -5.98 -7.35 13.94
C SER A 280 -4.52 -7.55 13.53
N ARG A 281 -4.16 -8.72 13.01
CA ARG A 281 -2.77 -9.06 12.62
C ARG A 281 -2.42 -8.79 11.14
N LEU A 282 -3.35 -8.33 10.30
CA LEU A 282 -3.02 -7.92 8.92
C LEU A 282 -2.22 -6.61 8.90
N LEU A 283 -2.56 -5.69 9.79
CA LEU A 283 -1.81 -4.48 10.02
C LEU A 283 -0.34 -4.79 10.38
N ASP A 284 -0.10 -5.86 11.14
CA ASP A 284 1.26 -6.26 11.53
C ASP A 284 2.12 -6.70 10.33
N ILE A 285 1.53 -7.30 9.29
CA ILE A 285 2.25 -7.63 8.05
C ILE A 285 2.80 -6.36 7.41
N MET A 286 1.97 -5.31 7.35
CA MET A 286 2.38 -4.00 6.85
C MET A 286 3.47 -3.37 7.76
N LYS A 287 3.21 -3.26 9.07
CA LYS A 287 4.10 -2.61 10.03
C LYS A 287 5.47 -3.30 10.16
N LYS A 288 5.51 -4.64 10.21
CA LYS A 288 6.74 -5.40 10.53
C LYS A 288 7.67 -5.64 9.34
N GLY A 289 7.32 -5.19 8.12
CA GLY A 289 8.32 -5.15 7.05
C GLY A 289 7.82 -4.83 5.65
N LEU A 290 6.56 -5.14 5.31
CA LEU A 290 6.10 -4.95 3.93
C LEU A 290 6.09 -3.47 3.51
N SER A 291 5.68 -2.55 4.40
CA SER A 291 5.75 -1.10 4.12
C SER A 291 7.17 -0.63 3.79
N SER A 292 8.18 -1.14 4.50
CA SER A 292 9.59 -0.81 4.24
C SER A 292 10.08 -1.35 2.90
N ALA A 293 9.70 -2.58 2.56
CA ALA A 293 10.02 -3.20 1.28
C ALA A 293 9.40 -2.43 0.10
N VAL A 294 8.13 -2.05 0.23
CA VAL A 294 7.41 -1.22 -0.75
C VAL A 294 8.05 0.16 -0.90
N ALA A 295 8.38 0.83 0.21
CA ALA A 295 9.06 2.12 0.17
C ALA A 295 10.43 2.04 -0.53
N LYS A 296 11.21 0.97 -0.29
CA LYS A 296 12.48 0.73 -0.98
C LYS A 296 12.28 0.51 -2.48
N ALA A 297 11.27 -0.27 -2.87
CA ALA A 297 10.95 -0.52 -4.27
C ALA A 297 10.51 0.78 -4.99
N ASN A 298 9.68 1.61 -4.35
CA ASN A 298 9.29 2.93 -4.85
C ASN A 298 10.50 3.85 -5.06
N LYS A 299 11.43 3.90 -4.11
CA LYS A 299 12.69 4.68 -4.28
C LYS A 299 13.48 4.21 -5.50
N SER A 300 13.54 2.89 -5.74
CA SER A 300 14.20 2.34 -6.92
C SER A 300 13.51 2.77 -8.21
N ARG A 301 12.17 2.72 -8.27
CA ARG A 301 11.40 3.17 -9.45
C ARG A 301 11.58 4.65 -9.76
N VAL A 302 11.53 5.50 -8.73
CA VAL A 302 11.80 6.93 -8.87
C VAL A 302 13.20 7.17 -9.44
N ARG A 303 14.21 6.39 -9.01
CA ARG A 303 15.57 6.48 -9.57
C ARG A 303 15.59 6.10 -11.05
N CYS A 304 15.05 4.94 -11.41
CA CYS A 304 15.02 4.48 -12.81
C CYS A 304 14.22 5.44 -13.72
N PHE A 305 13.13 6.03 -13.20
CA PHE A 305 12.37 7.03 -13.94
C PHE A 305 13.22 8.29 -14.21
N LYS A 306 13.93 8.78 -13.20
CA LYS A 306 14.85 9.92 -13.35
C LYS A 306 15.91 9.64 -14.40
N GLU A 307 16.61 8.52 -14.32
CA GLU A 307 17.65 8.14 -15.29
C GLU A 307 17.16 8.12 -16.75
N LYS A 308 15.87 7.89 -16.98
CA LYS A 308 15.27 7.84 -18.32
C LYS A 308 14.71 9.18 -18.81
N PHE A 309 14.28 10.06 -17.91
CA PHE A 309 13.44 11.23 -18.27
C PHE A 309 13.89 12.57 -17.63
N CYS A 310 14.88 12.57 -16.74
CA CYS A 310 15.36 13.77 -16.03
C CYS A 310 16.88 13.89 -16.11
#